data_AF-A0AA39XUM1-F1
#
_entry.id   AF-A0AA39XUM1-F1
#
_cell.length_a   1.000
_cell.length_b   1.000
_cell.length_c   1.000
_cell.angle_alpha   90.00
_cell.angle_beta   90.00
_cell.angle_gamma   90.00
#
_symmetry.space_group_name_H-M   'P 1'
#
loop_
_entity.id
_entity.type
_entity.pdbx_description
1 polymer ?
#
loop_
_entity_poly.entity_id
_entity_poly.type
_entity_poly.pdbx_seq_one_letter_code
_entity_poly.pdbx_strand_id
1 'polypeptide(L)'
;MGHYYDADPGPNGWCGQSRQRILRRAEELGCDMVRLCQPAKSANDNVSVQQIRAARDERGGRSRVPLIAYNTGELGRMSCCFNPILTPVTHPVLRTYSSTASSDHHLLTVAEAQNALFSSFVLDRMHFGIIGADIAWSLSPTMHNAAFKLLGMPHEYTLIQRSSLDDLDALAHDPHFGGASITMPFKQDIIPFLDTLSPEAQAIGAVNTLVPVRLTASGAKLGRNRAGPVHALHGENTDWKGIVTCIRRSLSPINAVRPLTTTALVLGAGGMARAAVFALVRLGVRNVFVYSRTRENAEAMTRHFQRQTLATESGKQVHVQLGNGSGEAMAVDTETADSLCCSLHILPLLGTWPEAFQPPSIIVSCVPGVAENGAPTDLTLPPDWLGSHNGGVLVEVCIDI
;
A
#
# COMPACT_ATOMS: atom_id res chain seq x y z
N MET A 1 -23.01 -12.44 -6.81
CA MET A 1 -22.39 -13.03 -8.02
C MET A 1 -23.31 -14.12 -8.56
N GLY A 2 -23.81 -13.98 -9.80
CA GLY A 2 -24.46 -15.08 -10.50
C GLY A 2 -23.42 -16.08 -11.01
N HIS A 3 -23.69 -17.39 -10.93
CA HIS A 3 -22.76 -18.41 -11.40
C HIS A 3 -23.50 -19.46 -12.25
N TYR A 4 -22.91 -19.81 -13.40
CA TYR A 4 -23.40 -20.86 -14.27
C TYR A 4 -22.25 -21.70 -14.81
N TYR A 5 -22.33 -23.00 -14.60
CA TYR A 5 -21.39 -23.99 -15.14
C TYR A 5 -22.12 -24.84 -16.18
N ASP A 6 -21.67 -24.79 -17.44
CA ASP A 6 -22.20 -25.66 -18.48
C ASP A 6 -21.37 -26.95 -18.54
N ALA A 7 -21.92 -28.03 -18.00
CA ALA A 7 -21.24 -29.32 -17.96
C ALA A 7 -21.14 -30.00 -19.34
N ASP A 8 -22.06 -29.69 -20.27
CA ASP A 8 -22.04 -30.23 -21.62
C ASP A 8 -22.28 -29.13 -22.66
N PRO A 9 -21.23 -28.34 -22.97
CA PRO A 9 -21.33 -27.33 -24.01
C PRO A 9 -21.61 -28.03 -25.35
N GLY A 10 -22.76 -27.73 -25.93
CA GLY A 10 -23.10 -28.12 -27.30
C GLY A 10 -22.11 -27.54 -28.32
N PRO A 11 -22.24 -27.86 -29.63
CA PRO A 11 -21.24 -27.54 -30.65
C PRO A 11 -20.94 -26.04 -30.80
N ASN A 12 -21.91 -25.18 -30.47
CA ASN A 12 -21.75 -23.73 -30.52
C ASN A 12 -21.16 -23.13 -29.24
N GLY A 13 -20.94 -23.92 -28.18
CA GLY A 13 -20.27 -23.54 -26.93
C GLY A 13 -20.53 -22.09 -26.51
N TRP A 14 -19.45 -21.32 -26.35
CA TRP A 14 -19.47 -19.89 -26.01
C TRP A 14 -20.26 -19.00 -26.97
N CYS A 15 -20.33 -19.36 -28.25
CA CYS A 15 -21.03 -18.62 -29.30
C CYS A 15 -22.53 -18.97 -29.38
N GLY A 16 -23.01 -19.91 -28.56
CA GLY A 16 -24.41 -20.32 -28.53
C GLY A 16 -25.36 -19.28 -27.93
N GLN A 17 -26.60 -19.24 -28.42
CA GLN A 17 -27.66 -18.38 -27.85
C GLN A 17 -27.94 -18.63 -26.37
N SER A 18 -27.63 -19.84 -25.87
CA SER A 18 -27.78 -20.18 -24.45
C SER A 18 -26.93 -19.28 -23.55
N ARG A 19 -25.70 -18.93 -23.94
CA ARG A 19 -24.82 -18.03 -23.14
C ARG A 19 -25.42 -16.64 -23.04
N GLN A 20 -25.93 -16.11 -24.15
CA GLN A 20 -26.60 -14.80 -24.18
C GLN A 20 -27.86 -14.78 -23.31
N ARG A 21 -28.62 -15.88 -23.24
CA ARG A 21 -29.79 -15.99 -22.35
C ARG A 21 -29.36 -15.97 -20.87
N ILE A 22 -28.31 -16.69 -20.50
CA ILE A 22 -27.79 -16.68 -19.12
C ILE A 22 -27.30 -15.28 -18.73
N LEU A 23 -26.61 -14.58 -19.63
CA LEU A 23 -26.16 -13.22 -19.37
C LEU A 23 -27.32 -12.24 -19.15
N ARG A 24 -28.34 -12.27 -20.02
CA ARG A 24 -29.57 -11.46 -19.83
C ARG A 24 -30.27 -11.80 -18.51
N ARG A 25 -30.34 -13.10 -18.18
CA ARG A 25 -30.94 -13.53 -16.93
C ARG A 25 -30.20 -13.00 -15.70
N ALA A 26 -28.86 -12.96 -15.75
CA ALA A 26 -28.07 -12.38 -14.66
C ALA A 26 -28.34 -10.88 -14.48
N GLU A 27 -28.53 -10.15 -15.58
CA GLU A 27 -28.91 -8.73 -15.55
C GLU A 27 -30.32 -8.53 -14.98
N GLU A 28 -31.30 -9.33 -15.43
CA GLU A 28 -32.69 -9.30 -14.92
C GLU A 28 -32.76 -9.59 -13.41
N LEU A 29 -31.91 -10.49 -12.92
CA LEU A 29 -31.82 -10.83 -11.50
C LEU A 29 -31.05 -9.80 -10.67
N GLY A 30 -30.51 -8.74 -11.30
CA GLY A 30 -29.74 -7.70 -10.61
C GLY A 30 -28.40 -8.18 -10.08
N CYS A 31 -27.74 -9.16 -10.75
CA CYS A 31 -26.43 -9.63 -10.31
C CYS A 31 -25.36 -8.52 -10.43
N ASP A 32 -24.54 -8.33 -9.40
CA ASP A 32 -23.42 -7.39 -9.46
C ASP A 32 -22.28 -7.85 -10.37
N MET A 33 -22.18 -9.17 -10.62
CA MET A 33 -21.20 -9.81 -11.49
C MET A 33 -21.70 -11.22 -11.86
N VAL A 34 -21.18 -11.78 -12.96
CA VAL A 34 -21.53 -13.12 -13.43
C VAL A 34 -20.29 -13.96 -13.75
N ARG A 35 -20.28 -15.22 -13.30
CA ARG A 35 -19.26 -16.23 -13.61
C ARG A 35 -19.82 -17.33 -14.47
N LEU A 36 -19.34 -17.41 -15.71
CA LEU A 36 -19.63 -18.46 -16.67
C LEU A 36 -18.41 -19.35 -16.85
N CYS A 37 -18.58 -20.66 -16.77
CA CYS A 37 -17.51 -21.59 -17.16
C CYS A 37 -18.07 -22.90 -17.73
N GLN A 38 -17.22 -23.61 -18.48
CA GLN A 38 -17.51 -24.89 -19.11
C GLN A 38 -16.20 -25.68 -19.27
N PRO A 39 -16.21 -27.01 -19.42
CA PRO A 39 -14.98 -27.74 -19.72
C PRO A 39 -14.46 -27.41 -21.12
N ALA A 40 -13.13 -27.31 -21.28
CA ALA A 40 -12.50 -27.27 -22.60
C ALA A 40 -12.32 -28.70 -23.15
N LYS A 41 -12.89 -28.94 -24.34
CA LYS A 41 -12.70 -30.15 -25.15
C LYS A 41 -11.55 -29.95 -26.17
N SER A 42 -11.24 -28.69 -26.53
CA SER A 42 -10.18 -28.34 -27.48
C SER A 42 -9.51 -27.00 -27.15
N ALA A 43 -8.35 -26.71 -27.76
CA ALA A 43 -7.69 -25.41 -27.63
C ALA A 43 -8.54 -24.25 -28.21
N ASN A 44 -9.35 -24.54 -29.24
CA ASN A 44 -10.22 -23.56 -29.90
C ASN A 44 -11.33 -23.03 -28.96
N ASP A 45 -11.70 -23.83 -27.97
CA ASP A 45 -12.70 -23.43 -26.97
C ASP A 45 -12.23 -22.21 -26.17
N ASN A 46 -10.93 -22.05 -25.97
CA ASN A 46 -10.36 -20.91 -25.27
C ASN A 46 -10.39 -19.62 -26.10
N VAL A 47 -10.18 -19.73 -27.41
CA VAL A 47 -10.31 -18.59 -28.33
C VAL A 47 -11.76 -18.11 -28.35
N SER A 48 -12.71 -19.04 -28.32
CA SER A 48 -14.15 -18.75 -28.28
C SER A 48 -14.58 -17.96 -27.04
N VAL A 49 -13.87 -18.10 -25.91
CA VAL A 49 -14.09 -17.26 -24.70
C VAL A 49 -13.77 -15.79 -24.97
N GLN A 50 -12.75 -15.50 -25.79
CA GLN A 50 -12.40 -14.12 -26.11
C GLN A 50 -13.44 -13.47 -27.02
N GLN A 51 -14.07 -14.24 -27.91
CA GLN A 51 -15.12 -13.74 -28.81
C GLN A 51 -16.34 -13.24 -28.04
N ILE A 52 -16.79 -13.95 -26.98
CA ILE A 52 -17.94 -13.48 -26.19
C ILE A 52 -17.59 -12.21 -25.39
N ARG A 53 -16.33 -12.05 -24.98
CA ARG A 53 -15.87 -10.83 -24.30
C ARG A 53 -15.79 -9.65 -25.27
N ALA A 54 -15.12 -9.82 -26.39
CA ALA A 54 -15.01 -8.80 -27.44
C ALA A 54 -16.39 -8.35 -27.94
N ALA A 55 -17.32 -9.29 -28.15
CA ALA A 55 -18.69 -8.97 -28.56
C ALA A 55 -19.49 -8.18 -27.51
N ARG A 56 -19.08 -8.19 -26.23
CA ARG A 56 -19.67 -7.31 -25.19
C ARG A 56 -19.02 -5.93 -25.20
N ASP A 57 -17.70 -5.86 -25.40
CA ASP A 57 -16.96 -4.61 -25.45
C ASP A 57 -17.35 -3.77 -26.68
N GLU A 58 -17.50 -4.40 -27.87
CA GLU A 58 -17.87 -3.74 -29.13
C GLU A 58 -19.29 -3.20 -29.17
N ARG A 59 -20.23 -3.82 -28.43
CA ARG A 59 -21.64 -3.39 -28.46
C ARG A 59 -21.87 -2.04 -27.81
N GLY A 60 -20.84 -1.38 -27.27
CA GLY A 60 -20.90 -0.04 -26.67
C GLY A 60 -21.97 0.10 -25.59
N GLY A 61 -22.51 -1.02 -25.12
CA GLY A 61 -23.86 -1.09 -24.61
C GLY A 61 -23.80 -1.63 -23.21
N ARG A 62 -24.01 -0.72 -22.23
CA ARG A 62 -24.67 -0.83 -20.91
C ARG A 62 -24.79 -2.19 -20.18
N SER A 63 -24.04 -3.22 -20.54
CA SER A 63 -23.90 -4.46 -19.81
C SER A 63 -23.11 -4.11 -18.55
N ARG A 64 -23.83 -3.67 -17.52
CA ARG A 64 -23.24 -3.22 -16.25
C ARG A 64 -22.57 -4.34 -15.46
N VAL A 65 -22.92 -5.60 -15.76
CA VAL A 65 -22.51 -6.75 -14.97
C VAL A 65 -21.17 -7.28 -15.48
N PRO A 66 -20.07 -7.14 -14.70
CA PRO A 66 -18.76 -7.67 -15.06
C PRO A 66 -18.82 -9.19 -15.27
N LEU A 67 -18.09 -9.68 -16.29
CA LEU A 67 -18.09 -11.07 -16.73
C LEU A 67 -16.77 -11.78 -16.38
N ILE A 68 -16.86 -12.81 -15.54
CA ILE A 68 -15.82 -13.81 -15.35
C ILE A 68 -16.17 -14.97 -16.31
N ALA A 69 -15.34 -15.25 -17.31
CA ALA A 69 -15.62 -16.27 -18.30
C ALA A 69 -14.37 -17.07 -18.63
N TYR A 70 -14.35 -18.38 -18.40
CA TYR A 70 -13.18 -19.22 -18.71
C TYR A 70 -13.58 -20.69 -18.84
N ASN A 71 -12.71 -21.49 -19.44
CA ASN A 71 -12.87 -22.93 -19.51
C ASN A 71 -12.17 -23.64 -18.35
N THR A 72 -12.76 -24.72 -17.85
CA THR A 72 -12.20 -25.62 -16.84
C THR A 72 -11.44 -26.77 -17.48
N GLY A 73 -10.72 -27.54 -16.66
CA GLY A 73 -9.87 -28.65 -17.10
C GLY A 73 -8.50 -28.20 -17.62
N GLU A 74 -7.64 -29.17 -17.93
CA GLU A 74 -6.25 -28.92 -18.37
C GLU A 74 -6.17 -28.07 -19.64
N LEU A 75 -7.02 -28.37 -20.62
CA LEU A 75 -7.11 -27.61 -21.87
C LEU A 75 -7.68 -26.20 -21.66
N GLY A 76 -8.36 -25.94 -20.54
CA GLY A 76 -9.02 -24.66 -20.25
C GLY A 76 -8.10 -23.60 -19.63
N ARG A 77 -6.89 -23.97 -19.21
CA ARG A 77 -5.94 -23.11 -18.47
C ARG A 77 -5.66 -21.78 -19.18
N MET A 78 -5.61 -21.76 -20.50
CA MET A 78 -5.35 -20.55 -21.26
C MET A 78 -6.48 -19.51 -21.09
N SER A 79 -7.74 -19.88 -21.28
CA SER A 79 -8.83 -18.92 -21.08
C SER A 79 -9.00 -18.48 -19.62
N CYS A 80 -8.64 -19.36 -18.67
CA CYS A 80 -8.60 -19.05 -17.24
C CYS A 80 -7.52 -18.01 -16.93
N CYS A 81 -6.28 -18.24 -17.36
CA CYS A 81 -5.16 -17.33 -17.15
C CYS A 81 -5.43 -15.92 -17.70
N PHE A 82 -6.00 -15.82 -18.91
CA PHE A 82 -6.27 -14.55 -19.58
C PHE A 82 -7.62 -13.94 -19.19
N ASN A 83 -8.26 -14.44 -18.13
CA ASN A 83 -9.43 -13.81 -17.56
C ASN A 83 -9.00 -12.55 -16.77
N PRO A 84 -9.58 -11.37 -17.06
CA PRO A 84 -9.07 -10.11 -16.51
C PRO A 84 -9.60 -9.81 -15.09
N ILE A 85 -10.72 -10.42 -14.68
CA ILE A 85 -11.39 -10.10 -13.43
C ILE A 85 -11.65 -11.34 -12.58
N LEU A 86 -11.21 -11.33 -11.32
CA LEU A 86 -11.51 -12.39 -10.34
C LEU A 86 -11.21 -13.82 -10.86
N THR A 87 -10.07 -13.97 -11.54
CA THR A 87 -9.59 -15.27 -12.02
C THR A 87 -9.41 -16.24 -10.86
N PRO A 88 -10.00 -17.44 -10.91
CA PRO A 88 -9.80 -18.42 -9.86
C PRO A 88 -8.36 -18.91 -9.88
N VAL A 89 -7.74 -18.92 -8.72
CA VAL A 89 -6.39 -19.42 -8.50
C VAL A 89 -6.38 -20.36 -7.31
N THR A 90 -5.39 -21.24 -7.28
CA THR A 90 -5.08 -22.12 -6.13
C THR A 90 -3.75 -21.70 -5.49
N HIS A 91 -3.40 -22.37 -4.40
CA HIS A 91 -2.13 -22.21 -3.70
C HIS A 91 -1.39 -23.56 -3.67
N PRO A 92 -0.05 -23.61 -3.80
CA PRO A 92 0.71 -24.87 -3.75
C PRO A 92 0.36 -25.74 -2.55
N VAL A 93 0.19 -25.15 -1.37
CA VAL A 93 -0.19 -25.87 -0.13
C VAL A 93 -1.56 -26.54 -0.27
N LEU A 94 -2.54 -25.90 -0.92
CA LEU A 94 -3.87 -26.48 -1.09
C LEU A 94 -3.87 -27.68 -2.05
N ARG A 95 -2.98 -27.68 -3.06
CA ARG A 95 -2.80 -28.83 -3.95
C ARG A 95 -2.32 -30.07 -3.18
N THR A 96 -1.49 -29.88 -2.16
CA THR A 96 -0.98 -30.98 -1.31
C THR A 96 -2.07 -31.65 -0.46
N TYR A 97 -3.13 -30.92 -0.11
CA TYR A 97 -4.24 -31.43 0.69
C TYR A 97 -5.40 -32.01 -0.13
N SER A 98 -5.35 -31.93 -1.47
CA SER A 98 -6.37 -32.52 -2.31
C SER A 98 -6.20 -34.03 -2.40
N SER A 99 -7.20 -34.79 -1.96
CA SER A 99 -7.26 -36.25 -2.05
C SER A 99 -7.27 -36.77 -3.50
N THR A 100 -7.47 -35.87 -4.47
CA THR A 100 -7.42 -36.11 -5.91
C THR A 100 -6.22 -35.38 -6.52
N ALA A 101 -5.03 -35.57 -5.95
CA ALA A 101 -3.80 -34.84 -6.32
C ALA A 101 -3.53 -34.79 -7.84
N SER A 102 -3.92 -35.82 -8.61
CA SER A 102 -3.78 -35.83 -10.07
C SER A 102 -4.80 -34.95 -10.81
N SER A 103 -6.00 -34.72 -10.27
CA SER A 103 -7.05 -33.94 -10.95
C SER A 103 -6.86 -32.43 -10.84
N ASP A 104 -6.16 -31.91 -9.82
CA ASP A 104 -6.16 -30.48 -9.50
C ASP A 104 -4.97 -29.70 -10.06
N HIS A 105 -4.04 -30.38 -10.74
CA HIS A 105 -2.90 -29.75 -11.42
C HIS A 105 -3.31 -28.74 -12.50
N HIS A 106 -4.55 -28.81 -12.99
CA HIS A 106 -5.08 -27.86 -13.96
C HIS A 106 -5.43 -26.49 -13.35
N LEU A 107 -5.65 -26.39 -12.03
CA LEU A 107 -5.93 -25.11 -11.35
C LEU A 107 -4.67 -24.27 -11.32
N LEU A 108 -4.68 -23.00 -11.72
CA LEU A 108 -3.48 -22.16 -11.77
C LEU A 108 -3.12 -21.57 -10.40
N THR A 109 -1.83 -21.53 -10.04
CA THR A 109 -1.39 -20.63 -8.96
C THR A 109 -1.31 -19.19 -9.45
N VAL A 110 -1.23 -18.23 -8.52
CA VAL A 110 -0.96 -16.82 -8.86
C VAL A 110 0.32 -16.68 -9.68
N ALA A 111 1.41 -17.34 -9.25
CA ALA A 111 2.70 -17.28 -9.93
C ALA A 111 2.66 -17.90 -11.33
N GLU A 112 1.97 -19.03 -11.51
CA GLU A 112 1.78 -19.64 -12.84
C GLU A 112 0.96 -18.75 -13.77
N ALA A 113 -0.11 -18.14 -13.26
CA ALA A 113 -0.94 -17.23 -14.05
C ALA A 113 -0.17 -15.97 -14.46
N GLN A 114 0.58 -15.35 -13.54
CA GLN A 114 1.42 -14.19 -13.84
C GLN A 114 2.50 -14.53 -14.86
N ASN A 115 3.26 -15.61 -14.63
CA ASN A 115 4.29 -16.05 -15.57
C ASN A 115 3.71 -16.24 -16.98
N ALA A 116 2.56 -16.88 -17.11
CA ALA A 116 1.90 -17.05 -18.42
C ALA A 116 1.47 -15.72 -19.06
N LEU A 117 0.98 -14.75 -18.29
CA LEU A 117 0.62 -13.42 -18.79
C LEU A 117 1.85 -12.62 -19.29
N PHE A 118 2.99 -12.71 -18.60
CA PHE A 118 4.23 -12.08 -19.05
C PHE A 118 4.87 -12.82 -20.23
N SER A 119 4.92 -14.16 -20.19
CA SER A 119 5.46 -14.97 -21.29
C SER A 119 4.63 -14.89 -22.57
N SER A 120 3.37 -14.44 -22.47
CA SER A 120 2.49 -14.20 -23.61
C SER A 120 2.46 -12.74 -24.08
N PHE A 121 3.29 -11.87 -23.51
CA PHE A 121 3.39 -10.44 -23.87
C PHE A 121 2.08 -9.67 -23.66
N VAL A 122 1.18 -10.17 -22.80
CA VAL A 122 -0.02 -9.41 -22.38
C VAL A 122 0.37 -8.33 -21.38
N LEU A 123 1.34 -8.65 -20.53
CA LEU A 123 1.95 -7.76 -19.55
C LEU A 123 3.43 -7.56 -19.87
N ASP A 124 3.91 -6.34 -19.61
CA ASP A 124 5.27 -5.92 -19.90
C ASP A 124 6.12 -5.94 -18.64
N ARG A 125 7.38 -6.37 -18.78
CA ARG A 125 8.37 -6.24 -17.71
C ARG A 125 8.60 -4.75 -17.43
N MET A 126 8.41 -4.35 -16.18
CA MET A 126 8.68 -2.99 -15.70
C MET A 126 9.96 -2.92 -14.85
N HIS A 127 10.56 -1.74 -14.80
CA HIS A 127 11.70 -1.38 -13.97
C HIS A 127 11.24 -0.59 -12.75
N PHE A 128 11.66 -1.03 -11.57
CA PHE A 128 11.43 -0.37 -10.30
C PHE A 128 12.76 -0.03 -9.65
N GLY A 129 12.75 0.87 -8.67
CA GLY A 129 13.95 1.11 -7.89
C GLY A 129 13.71 1.93 -6.64
N ILE A 130 14.79 2.19 -5.91
CA ILE A 130 14.80 3.11 -4.79
C ILE A 130 15.67 4.33 -5.12
N ILE A 131 15.10 5.53 -4.94
CA ILE A 131 15.75 6.81 -5.19
C ILE A 131 16.15 7.43 -3.84
N GLY A 132 17.43 7.74 -3.69
CA GLY A 132 18.01 8.37 -2.50
C GLY A 132 19.49 8.70 -2.70
N ALA A 133 20.04 9.50 -1.80
CA ALA A 133 21.45 9.93 -1.89
C ALA A 133 22.43 8.88 -1.36
N ASP A 134 22.06 8.20 -0.27
CA ASP A 134 22.86 7.15 0.35
C ASP A 134 22.00 5.90 0.53
N ILE A 135 22.10 4.97 -0.42
CA ILE A 135 21.22 3.81 -0.54
C ILE A 135 21.96 2.50 -0.80
N ALA A 136 23.29 2.49 -0.73
CA ALA A 136 24.12 1.32 -1.04
C ALA A 136 23.73 0.09 -0.20
N TRP A 137 23.31 0.32 1.05
CA TRP A 137 22.93 -0.72 2.02
C TRP A 137 21.44 -1.03 2.04
N SER A 138 20.64 -0.43 1.14
CA SER A 138 19.19 -0.64 1.14
C SER A 138 18.85 -2.09 0.83
N LEU A 139 18.05 -2.72 1.70
CA LEU A 139 17.48 -4.06 1.45
C LEU A 139 16.28 -4.05 0.50
N SER A 140 15.83 -2.87 0.04
CA SER A 140 14.64 -2.76 -0.83
C SER A 140 14.77 -3.58 -2.11
N PRO A 141 15.90 -3.58 -2.85
CA PRO A 141 16.10 -4.45 -4.00
C PRO A 141 15.93 -5.93 -3.66
N THR A 142 16.55 -6.41 -2.57
CA THR A 142 16.44 -7.81 -2.16
C THR A 142 14.99 -8.19 -1.85
N MET A 143 14.28 -7.36 -1.07
CA MET A 143 12.89 -7.59 -0.70
C MET A 143 11.96 -7.62 -1.92
N HIS A 144 12.03 -6.61 -2.78
CA HIS A 144 11.14 -6.49 -3.93
C HIS A 144 11.43 -7.53 -5.01
N ASN A 145 12.70 -7.81 -5.32
CA ASN A 145 13.06 -8.86 -6.28
C ASN A 145 12.65 -10.25 -5.79
N ALA A 146 12.75 -10.53 -4.48
CA ALA A 146 12.23 -11.77 -3.90
C ALA A 146 10.71 -11.88 -4.05
N ALA A 147 9.97 -10.78 -3.80
CA ALA A 147 8.52 -10.74 -3.98
C ALA A 147 8.11 -10.92 -5.45
N PHE A 148 8.80 -10.26 -6.39
CA PHE A 148 8.56 -10.43 -7.83
C PHE A 148 8.77 -11.88 -8.27
N LYS A 149 9.88 -12.49 -7.86
CA LYS A 149 10.18 -13.91 -8.13
C LYS A 149 9.11 -14.84 -7.57
N LEU A 150 8.69 -14.64 -6.31
CA LEU A 150 7.66 -15.45 -5.66
C LEU A 150 6.31 -15.37 -6.40
N LEU A 151 5.98 -14.19 -6.92
CA LEU A 151 4.70 -13.92 -7.59
C LEU A 151 4.73 -14.16 -9.11
N GLY A 152 5.82 -14.69 -9.67
CA GLY A 152 5.94 -14.96 -11.10
C GLY A 152 5.95 -13.70 -11.97
N MET A 153 6.50 -12.61 -11.45
CA MET A 153 6.64 -11.34 -12.17
C MET A 153 8.10 -11.13 -12.57
N PRO A 154 8.42 -10.86 -13.86
CA PRO A 154 9.79 -10.71 -14.35
C PRO A 154 10.36 -9.30 -14.11
N HIS A 155 9.78 -8.54 -13.18
CA HIS A 155 10.21 -7.17 -12.87
C HIS A 155 11.60 -7.15 -12.25
N GLU A 156 12.22 -5.98 -12.29
CA GLU A 156 13.51 -5.73 -11.67
C GLU A 156 13.41 -4.54 -10.73
N TYR A 157 14.01 -4.65 -9.56
CA TYR A 157 14.14 -3.57 -8.59
C TYR A 157 15.61 -3.25 -8.35
N THR A 158 16.04 -2.01 -8.62
CA THR A 158 17.44 -1.59 -8.53
C THR A 158 17.66 -0.41 -7.57
N LEU A 159 18.93 -0.11 -7.28
CA LEU A 159 19.33 1.12 -6.61
C LEU A 159 19.44 2.24 -7.65
N ILE A 160 18.80 3.38 -7.41
CA ILE A 160 18.86 4.58 -8.24
C ILE A 160 19.46 5.70 -7.40
N GLN A 161 20.78 5.63 -7.20
CA GLN A 161 21.47 6.60 -6.35
C GLN A 161 21.56 7.96 -7.08
N ARG A 162 21.11 9.01 -6.40
CA ARG A 162 21.02 10.37 -6.96
C ARG A 162 21.37 11.41 -5.91
N SER A 163 22.09 12.46 -6.31
CA SER A 163 22.38 13.62 -5.47
C SER A 163 21.28 14.69 -5.50
N SER A 164 20.43 14.70 -6.54
CA SER A 164 19.29 15.59 -6.71
C SER A 164 18.14 14.88 -7.43
N LEU A 165 16.99 15.56 -7.56
CA LEU A 165 15.80 15.05 -8.25
C LEU A 165 15.67 15.56 -9.70
N ASP A 166 16.68 16.24 -10.23
CA ASP A 166 16.60 16.92 -11.54
C ASP A 166 16.34 15.95 -12.71
N ASP A 167 16.80 14.70 -12.58
CA ASP A 167 16.62 13.64 -13.59
C ASP A 167 15.31 12.86 -13.44
N LEU A 168 14.38 13.29 -12.58
CA LEU A 168 13.10 12.57 -12.40
C LEU A 168 12.31 12.52 -13.70
N ASP A 169 12.41 13.57 -14.52
CA ASP A 169 11.81 13.61 -15.86
C ASP A 169 12.32 12.49 -16.74
N ALA A 170 13.62 12.17 -16.72
CA ALA A 170 14.19 11.09 -17.52
C ALA A 170 13.57 9.72 -17.16
N LEU A 171 13.32 9.48 -15.86
CA LEU A 171 12.61 8.28 -15.40
C LEU A 171 11.15 8.29 -15.85
N ALA A 172 10.49 9.45 -15.87
CA ALA A 172 9.14 9.58 -16.38
C ALA A 172 9.04 9.35 -17.91
N HIS A 173 10.12 9.57 -18.66
CA HIS A 173 10.15 9.29 -20.10
C HIS A 173 10.38 7.81 -20.43
N ASP A 174 10.85 6.98 -19.48
CA ASP A 174 11.00 5.55 -19.70
C ASP A 174 9.62 4.85 -19.72
N PRO A 175 9.19 4.29 -20.87
CA PRO A 175 7.90 3.63 -20.96
C PRO A 175 7.78 2.41 -20.03
N HIS A 176 8.89 1.82 -19.59
CA HIS A 176 8.95 0.68 -18.70
C HIS A 176 9.18 1.07 -17.22
N PHE A 177 9.25 2.35 -16.88
CA PHE A 177 9.31 2.76 -15.48
C PHE A 177 8.02 2.38 -14.74
N GLY A 178 8.13 1.45 -13.80
CA GLY A 178 7.04 0.89 -13.00
C GLY A 178 6.76 1.63 -11.70
N GLY A 179 7.70 2.45 -11.25
CA GLY A 179 7.62 3.21 -10.01
C GLY A 179 8.88 3.09 -9.16
N ALA A 180 8.94 3.87 -8.08
CA ALA A 180 10.10 3.88 -7.20
C ALA A 180 9.74 4.10 -5.74
N SER A 181 10.50 3.52 -4.83
CA SER A 181 10.53 4.01 -3.45
C SER A 181 11.39 5.26 -3.37
N ILE A 182 10.99 6.23 -2.56
CA ILE A 182 11.72 7.46 -2.30
C ILE A 182 12.22 7.42 -0.86
N THR A 183 13.52 7.63 -0.66
CA THR A 183 14.12 7.66 0.68
C THR A 183 14.89 8.96 0.90
N MET A 184 15.59 9.05 2.04
CA MET A 184 16.32 10.24 2.44
C MET A 184 17.31 10.71 1.34
N PRO A 185 17.45 12.04 1.15
CA PRO A 185 16.72 13.13 1.82
C PRO A 185 15.38 13.50 1.13
N PHE A 186 15.02 12.86 0.03
CA PHE A 186 14.06 13.37 -0.97
C PHE A 186 12.57 13.23 -0.63
N LYS A 187 12.19 12.68 0.52
CA LYS A 187 10.78 12.38 0.83
C LYS A 187 9.87 13.62 0.85
N GLN A 188 10.41 14.81 1.18
CA GLN A 188 9.67 16.08 1.08
C GLN A 188 9.92 16.76 -0.26
N ASP A 189 11.17 16.76 -0.71
CA ASP A 189 11.63 17.49 -1.90
C ASP A 189 11.05 16.95 -3.21
N ILE A 190 10.54 15.71 -3.23
CA ILE A 190 9.90 15.17 -4.42
C ILE A 190 8.50 15.75 -4.68
N ILE A 191 7.81 16.27 -3.65
CA ILE A 191 6.41 16.71 -3.75
C ILE A 191 6.16 17.70 -4.91
N PRO A 192 7.00 18.73 -5.14
CA PRO A 192 6.81 19.67 -6.24
C PRO A 192 6.87 19.05 -7.64
N PHE A 193 7.45 17.85 -7.77
CA PHE A 193 7.58 17.13 -9.05
C PHE A 193 6.41 16.17 -9.32
N LEU A 194 5.40 16.13 -8.46
CA LEU A 194 4.28 15.18 -8.54
C LEU A 194 2.99 15.89 -8.94
N ASP A 195 2.25 15.29 -9.86
CA ASP A 195 0.95 15.81 -10.30
C ASP A 195 -0.14 15.61 -9.26
N THR A 196 -0.07 14.50 -8.52
CA THR A 196 -1.09 14.13 -7.53
C THR A 196 -0.49 13.43 -6.32
N LEU A 197 -1.16 13.54 -5.19
CA LEU A 197 -0.78 12.86 -3.94
C LEU A 197 -1.96 12.04 -3.41
N SER A 198 -1.67 10.96 -2.70
CA SER A 198 -2.68 10.29 -1.88
C SER A 198 -3.09 11.21 -0.72
N PRO A 199 -4.32 11.05 -0.16
CA PRO A 199 -4.75 11.82 1.00
C PRO A 199 -3.78 11.70 2.17
N GLU A 200 -3.22 10.50 2.40
CA GLU A 200 -2.22 10.28 3.44
C GLU A 200 -0.89 10.97 3.14
N ALA A 201 -0.39 10.91 1.91
CA ALA A 201 0.86 11.57 1.54
C ALA A 201 0.76 13.09 1.68
N GLN A 202 -0.38 13.66 1.28
CA GLN A 202 -0.70 15.08 1.47
C GLN A 202 -0.74 15.45 2.95
N ALA A 203 -1.46 14.67 3.77
CA ALA A 203 -1.56 14.89 5.20
C ALA A 203 -0.18 14.78 5.89
N ILE A 204 0.61 13.77 5.55
CA ILE A 204 1.96 13.60 6.12
C ILE A 204 2.89 14.73 5.65
N GLY A 205 2.71 15.22 4.43
CA GLY A 205 3.63 16.16 3.78
C GLY A 205 4.95 15.49 3.42
N ALA A 206 4.94 14.20 3.10
CA ALA A 206 6.10 13.45 2.63
C ALA A 206 5.66 12.24 1.79
N VAL A 207 6.43 11.91 0.76
CA VAL A 207 6.19 10.80 -0.19
C VAL A 207 7.34 9.81 -0.07
N ASN A 208 7.02 8.52 0.03
CA ASN A 208 8.02 7.44 -0.01
C ASN A 208 7.78 6.46 -1.18
N THR A 209 6.70 6.65 -1.95
CA THR A 209 6.29 5.74 -3.02
C THR A 209 5.84 6.57 -4.22
N LEU A 210 6.57 6.44 -5.32
CA LEU A 210 6.30 7.09 -6.60
C LEU A 210 5.61 6.10 -7.54
N VAL A 211 4.40 6.43 -7.97
CA VAL A 211 3.56 5.61 -8.83
C VAL A 211 3.31 6.34 -10.15
N PRO A 212 3.78 5.83 -11.28
CA PRO A 212 3.51 6.47 -12.55
C PRO A 212 2.10 6.10 -13.06
N VAL A 213 1.34 7.10 -13.45
CA VAL A 213 -0.02 6.97 -14.00
C VAL A 213 0.07 6.97 -15.52
N ARG A 214 -0.52 5.97 -16.15
CA ARG A 214 -0.58 5.82 -17.62
C ARG A 214 -2.02 5.83 -18.07
N LEU A 215 -2.27 6.40 -19.25
CA LEU A 215 -3.58 6.41 -19.89
C LEU A 215 -3.53 5.67 -21.23
N THR A 216 -4.66 5.09 -21.63
CA THR A 216 -4.90 4.58 -22.99
C THR A 216 -5.12 5.76 -23.94
N ALA A 217 -5.13 5.48 -25.25
CA ALA A 217 -5.50 6.48 -26.27
C ALA A 217 -6.90 7.09 -26.06
N SER A 218 -7.81 6.35 -25.40
CA SER A 218 -9.16 6.81 -25.03
C SER A 218 -9.20 7.61 -23.72
N GLY A 219 -8.05 7.84 -23.07
CA GLY A 219 -7.96 8.57 -21.79
C GLY A 219 -8.30 7.75 -20.55
N ALA A 220 -8.56 6.44 -20.68
CA ALA A 220 -8.78 5.56 -19.54
C ALA A 220 -7.45 5.15 -18.90
N LYS A 221 -7.42 4.82 -17.59
CA LYS A 221 -6.18 4.32 -16.97
C LYS A 221 -5.71 3.04 -17.67
N LEU A 222 -4.47 3.04 -18.13
CA LEU A 222 -3.84 1.85 -18.67
C LEU A 222 -3.69 0.82 -17.54
N GLY A 223 -3.85 -0.46 -17.87
CA GLY A 223 -3.69 -1.55 -16.91
C GLY A 223 -2.30 -1.54 -16.25
N ARG A 224 -2.20 -2.12 -15.05
CA ARG A 224 -0.90 -2.34 -14.40
C ARG A 224 0.00 -3.22 -15.29
N ASN A 225 1.32 -3.04 -15.17
CA ASN A 225 2.32 -3.81 -15.92
C ASN A 225 2.13 -3.71 -17.44
N ARG A 226 1.88 -2.49 -17.92
CA ARG A 226 1.79 -2.16 -19.34
C ARG A 226 2.71 -1.00 -19.63
N ALA A 227 3.68 -1.24 -20.49
CA ALA A 227 4.61 -0.22 -20.92
C ALA A 227 3.90 0.84 -21.76
N GLY A 228 4.34 2.07 -21.65
CA GLY A 228 3.72 3.20 -22.32
C GLY A 228 4.13 4.52 -21.69
N PRO A 229 3.76 5.65 -22.30
CA PRO A 229 4.13 6.96 -21.79
C PRO A 229 3.53 7.19 -20.40
N VAL A 230 4.36 7.67 -19.48
CA VAL A 230 3.89 8.21 -18.20
C VAL A 230 3.10 9.48 -18.50
N HIS A 231 1.85 9.54 -18.05
CA HIS A 231 1.01 10.73 -18.18
C HIS A 231 1.13 11.65 -16.97
N ALA A 232 1.28 11.07 -15.78
CA ALA A 232 1.40 11.80 -14.53
C ALA A 232 2.16 10.95 -13.49
N LEU A 233 2.74 11.61 -12.50
CA LEU A 233 3.36 11.00 -11.32
C LEU A 233 2.46 11.18 -10.10
N HIS A 234 2.21 10.07 -9.40
CA HIS A 234 1.42 10.03 -8.18
C HIS A 234 2.30 9.68 -6.98
N GLY A 235 2.20 10.45 -5.90
CA GLY A 235 2.91 10.21 -4.65
C GLY A 235 2.04 9.54 -3.58
N GLU A 236 2.52 8.43 -3.03
CA GLU A 236 1.97 7.80 -1.84
C GLU A 236 2.96 7.82 -0.67
N ASN A 237 2.43 7.65 0.54
CA ASN A 237 3.22 7.38 1.73
C ASN A 237 2.77 6.06 2.36
N THR A 238 3.68 5.10 2.44
CA THR A 238 3.47 3.77 3.03
C THR A 238 4.21 3.57 4.35
N ASP A 239 5.08 4.50 4.76
CA ASP A 239 5.83 4.42 6.03
C ASP A 239 4.89 4.32 7.23
N TRP A 240 3.82 5.12 7.25
CA TRP A 240 2.84 5.11 8.35
C TRP A 240 2.16 3.74 8.51
N LYS A 241 1.93 3.00 7.40
CA LYS A 241 1.35 1.65 7.44
C LYS A 241 2.30 0.67 8.12
N GLY A 242 3.59 0.78 7.82
CA GLY A 242 4.65 -0.01 8.47
C GLY A 242 4.67 0.27 9.97
N ILE A 243 4.72 1.55 10.36
CA ILE A 243 4.73 1.98 11.76
C ILE A 243 3.49 1.47 12.51
N VAL A 244 2.28 1.67 11.96
CA VAL A 244 1.02 1.15 12.54
C VAL A 244 1.07 -0.37 12.73
N THR A 245 1.61 -1.10 11.74
CA THR A 245 1.70 -2.56 11.79
C THR A 245 2.66 -3.03 12.87
N CYS A 246 3.84 -2.41 13.00
CA CYS A 246 4.81 -2.72 14.04
C CYS A 246 4.24 -2.44 15.44
N ILE A 247 3.63 -1.26 15.62
CA ILE A 247 3.00 -0.87 16.88
C ILE A 247 1.94 -1.90 17.27
N ARG A 248 0.99 -2.21 16.39
CA ARG A 248 -0.11 -3.16 16.68
C ARG A 248 0.35 -4.58 17.02
N ARG A 249 1.38 -5.08 16.32
CA ARG A 249 1.87 -6.44 16.54
C ARG A 249 2.65 -6.59 17.85
N SER A 250 3.29 -5.51 18.30
CA SER A 250 4.14 -5.51 19.48
C SER A 250 3.45 -4.99 20.74
N LEU A 251 2.31 -4.30 20.61
CA LEU A 251 1.57 -3.77 21.75
C LEU A 251 0.84 -4.88 22.50
N SER A 252 1.16 -4.98 23.79
CA SER A 252 0.38 -5.77 24.75
C SER A 252 -1.07 -5.28 24.82
N PRO A 253 -2.07 -6.17 24.98
CA PRO A 253 -3.46 -5.78 25.18
C PRO A 253 -3.68 -4.79 26.33
N ILE A 254 -2.82 -4.82 27.38
CA ILE A 254 -2.92 -3.89 28.52
C ILE A 254 -2.65 -2.44 28.10
N ASN A 255 -1.81 -2.26 27.07
CA ASN A 255 -1.41 -0.97 26.54
C ASN A 255 -2.20 -0.56 25.30
N ALA A 256 -3.29 -1.26 24.97
CA ALA A 256 -4.17 -0.88 23.87
C ALA A 256 -4.41 0.64 23.88
N VAL A 257 -4.31 1.27 22.71
CA VAL A 257 -4.32 2.74 22.62
C VAL A 257 -5.61 3.28 23.22
N ARG A 258 -5.47 4.04 24.31
CA ARG A 258 -6.54 4.71 25.02
C ARG A 258 -6.39 6.21 24.77
N PRO A 259 -7.40 6.87 24.17
CA PRO A 259 -7.25 8.24 23.71
C PRO A 259 -6.63 9.20 24.74
N LEU A 260 -7.10 9.20 25.99
CA LEU A 260 -6.69 10.20 26.97
C LEU A 260 -5.45 9.82 27.79
N THR A 261 -5.11 8.53 27.90
CA THR A 261 -4.04 8.07 28.80
C THR A 261 -2.80 7.63 28.06
N THR A 262 -2.93 7.25 26.78
CA THR A 262 -1.79 6.83 25.97
C THR A 262 -1.01 8.05 25.52
N THR A 263 0.27 8.09 25.89
CA THR A 263 1.26 9.04 25.41
C THR A 263 2.23 8.32 24.49
N ALA A 264 2.72 9.03 23.48
CA ALA A 264 3.75 8.54 22.57
C ALA A 264 4.87 9.56 22.43
N LEU A 265 6.07 9.09 22.09
CA LEU A 265 7.25 9.90 21.82
C LEU A 265 7.77 9.63 20.41
N VAL A 266 7.99 10.69 19.64
CA VAL A 266 8.62 10.66 18.32
C VAL A 266 9.97 11.37 18.42
N LEU A 267 11.05 10.69 18.03
CA LEU A 267 12.39 11.25 17.98
C LEU A 267 12.73 11.62 16.53
N GLY A 268 12.95 12.90 16.27
CA GLY A 268 13.18 13.48 14.94
C GLY A 268 11.99 14.30 14.44
N ALA A 269 12.21 14.99 13.32
CA ALA A 269 11.21 15.86 12.67
C ALA A 269 11.25 15.79 11.13
N GLY A 270 11.89 14.76 10.57
CA GLY A 270 11.98 14.52 9.11
C GLY A 270 10.75 13.80 8.54
N GLY A 271 10.84 13.34 7.29
CA GLY A 271 9.75 12.63 6.58
C GLY A 271 9.23 11.39 7.34
N MET A 272 10.12 10.62 7.96
CA MET A 272 9.74 9.47 8.81
C MET A 272 9.00 9.90 10.08
N ALA A 273 9.47 10.96 10.76
CA ALA A 273 8.81 11.48 11.96
C ALA A 273 7.40 11.99 11.66
N ARG A 274 7.19 12.64 10.50
CA ARG A 274 5.87 13.03 10.03
C ARG A 274 4.95 11.82 9.85
N ALA A 275 5.44 10.75 9.24
CA ALA A 275 4.68 9.50 9.08
C ALA A 275 4.38 8.84 10.45
N ALA A 276 5.31 8.93 11.40
CA ALA A 276 5.11 8.43 12.77
C ALA A 276 4.01 9.21 13.51
N VAL A 277 4.05 10.54 13.48
CA VAL A 277 2.99 11.39 14.05
C VAL A 277 1.63 11.04 13.44
N PHE A 278 1.55 10.96 12.11
CA PHE A 278 0.33 10.58 11.42
C PHE A 278 -0.18 9.19 11.84
N ALA A 279 0.71 8.20 11.93
CA ALA A 279 0.38 6.84 12.40
C ALA A 279 -0.20 6.85 13.82
N LEU A 280 0.42 7.58 14.74
CA LEU A 280 0.00 7.67 16.14
C LEU A 280 -1.37 8.34 16.28
N VAL A 281 -1.60 9.44 15.56
CA VAL A 281 -2.92 10.11 15.52
C VAL A 281 -3.98 9.17 14.97
N ARG A 282 -3.66 8.44 13.89
CA ARG A 282 -4.59 7.52 13.23
C ARG A 282 -4.98 6.36 14.15
N LEU A 283 -4.04 5.88 14.96
CA LEU A 283 -4.25 4.90 16.03
C LEU A 283 -5.04 5.44 17.23
N GLY A 284 -5.28 6.75 17.30
CA GLY A 284 -6.06 7.39 18.35
C GLY A 284 -5.26 7.94 19.53
N VAL A 285 -3.93 8.01 19.43
CA VAL A 285 -3.10 8.67 20.46
C VAL A 285 -3.39 10.17 20.45
N ARG A 286 -3.77 10.73 21.61
CA ARG A 286 -4.12 12.16 21.72
C ARG A 286 -2.96 13.02 22.19
N ASN A 287 -1.96 12.45 22.86
CA ASN A 287 -0.80 13.17 23.36
C ASN A 287 0.47 12.61 22.74
N VAL A 288 1.02 13.32 21.75
CA VAL A 288 2.23 12.92 21.03
C VAL A 288 3.33 13.93 21.35
N PHE A 289 4.40 13.45 21.96
CA PHE A 289 5.59 14.21 22.27
C PHE A 289 6.59 14.08 21.13
N VAL A 290 7.22 15.18 20.75
CA VAL A 290 8.21 15.26 19.68
C VAL A 290 9.49 15.85 20.25
N TYR A 291 10.61 15.17 20.01
CA TYR A 291 11.93 15.71 20.28
C TYR A 291 12.75 15.77 18.99
N SER A 292 13.41 16.89 18.74
CA SER A 292 14.32 17.08 17.60
C SER A 292 15.51 17.92 18.04
N ARG A 293 16.71 17.58 17.55
CA ARG A 293 17.94 18.37 17.81
C ARG A 293 17.78 19.84 17.42
N THR A 294 17.10 20.07 16.31
CA THR A 294 16.72 21.40 15.82
C THR A 294 15.24 21.59 16.14
N ARG A 295 14.95 22.46 17.12
CA ARG A 295 13.60 22.73 17.62
C ARG A 295 12.70 23.28 16.52
N GLU A 296 13.24 24.13 15.65
CA GLU A 296 12.55 24.78 14.54
C GLU A 296 11.93 23.75 13.59
N ASN A 297 12.58 22.59 13.40
CA ASN A 297 12.05 21.49 12.57
C ASN A 297 10.82 20.84 13.22
N ALA A 298 10.83 20.61 14.54
CA ALA A 298 9.69 20.07 15.27
C ALA A 298 8.51 21.07 15.27
N GLU A 299 8.81 22.36 15.40
CA GLU A 299 7.80 23.43 15.31
C GLU A 299 7.22 23.53 13.89
N ALA A 300 8.03 23.44 12.85
CA ALA A 300 7.58 23.43 11.46
C ALA A 300 6.68 22.22 11.16
N MET A 301 7.05 21.03 11.64
CA MET A 301 6.23 19.83 11.54
C MET A 301 4.90 19.99 12.31
N THR A 302 4.93 20.55 13.51
CA THR A 302 3.71 20.78 14.29
C THR A 302 2.77 21.76 13.58
N ARG A 303 3.30 22.89 13.09
CA ARG A 303 2.54 23.87 12.29
C ARG A 303 1.95 23.26 11.02
N HIS A 304 2.63 22.30 10.39
CA HIS A 304 2.08 21.56 9.24
C HIS A 304 0.82 20.80 9.64
N PHE A 305 0.87 20.03 10.72
CA PHE A 305 -0.29 19.25 11.19
C PHE A 305 -1.43 20.12 11.71
N GLN A 306 -1.16 21.29 12.30
CA GLN A 306 -2.21 22.21 12.77
C GLN A 306 -3.07 22.81 11.64
N ARG A 307 -2.56 22.86 10.40
CA ARG A 307 -3.27 23.46 9.26
C ARG A 307 -4.28 22.52 8.60
N GLN A 308 -4.41 21.30 9.10
CA GLN A 308 -5.18 20.25 8.46
C GLN A 308 -5.92 19.41 9.50
N THR A 309 -7.02 18.82 9.08
CA THR A 309 -7.78 17.86 9.88
C THR A 309 -7.35 16.45 9.49
N LEU A 310 -6.89 15.68 10.47
CA LEU A 310 -6.57 14.26 10.29
C LEU A 310 -7.80 13.41 10.58
N ALA A 311 -7.68 12.10 10.39
CA ALA A 311 -8.72 11.15 10.75
C ALA A 311 -8.15 9.94 11.49
N THR A 312 -8.89 9.46 12.49
CA THR A 312 -8.65 8.15 13.10
C THR A 312 -9.01 7.03 12.13
N GLU A 313 -8.62 5.79 12.45
CA GLU A 313 -9.08 4.62 11.69
C GLU A 313 -10.60 4.41 11.75
N SER A 314 -11.25 4.86 12.82
CA SER A 314 -12.72 4.86 12.95
C SER A 314 -13.38 5.99 12.16
N GLY A 315 -12.61 6.82 11.46
CA GLY A 315 -13.13 7.92 10.64
C GLY A 315 -13.46 9.19 11.41
N LYS A 316 -13.13 9.28 12.71
CA LYS A 316 -13.33 10.50 13.50
C LYS A 316 -12.32 11.56 13.06
N GLN A 317 -12.78 12.80 12.93
CA GLN A 317 -11.93 13.92 12.59
C GLN A 317 -11.03 14.28 13.79
N VAL A 318 -9.77 14.60 13.51
CA VAL A 318 -8.79 14.97 14.54
C VAL A 318 -8.16 16.32 14.18
N HIS A 319 -8.38 17.31 15.03
CA HIS A 319 -7.69 18.59 14.98
C HIS A 319 -6.38 18.48 15.76
N VAL A 320 -5.27 18.85 15.13
CA VAL A 320 -3.97 18.87 15.80
C VAL A 320 -3.72 20.25 16.38
N GLN A 321 -3.27 20.31 17.62
CA GLN A 321 -2.88 21.55 18.30
C GLN A 321 -1.48 21.45 18.91
N LEU A 322 -0.87 22.60 19.19
CA LEU A 322 0.36 22.66 19.96
C LEU A 322 0.01 22.47 21.43
N GLY A 323 0.60 21.46 22.06
CA GLY A 323 0.47 21.22 23.48
C GLY A 323 1.36 22.16 24.29
N ASN A 324 0.85 22.68 25.40
CA ASN A 324 1.58 23.54 26.34
C ASN A 324 2.37 22.76 27.41
N GLY A 325 2.23 21.44 27.46
CA GLY A 325 2.94 20.57 28.41
C GLY A 325 2.41 20.61 29.85
N SER A 326 1.36 21.39 30.14
CA SER A 326 0.83 21.53 31.51
C SER A 326 -0.16 20.44 31.92
N GLY A 327 -0.51 19.50 31.04
CA GLY A 327 -1.48 18.43 31.31
C GLY A 327 -2.92 18.90 31.47
N GLU A 328 -3.13 20.20 31.61
CA GLU A 328 -4.40 20.83 31.31
C GLU A 328 -4.66 20.53 29.84
N ALA A 329 -5.66 19.68 29.59
CA ALA A 329 -6.40 19.79 28.37
C ALA A 329 -6.77 21.27 28.29
N MET A 330 -6.15 22.03 27.38
CA MET A 330 -6.91 23.08 26.74
C MET A 330 -8.08 22.30 26.15
N ALA A 331 -9.15 22.24 26.94
CA ALA A 331 -10.45 21.75 26.55
C ALA A 331 -10.80 22.67 25.40
N VAL A 332 -10.42 22.25 24.20
CA VAL A 332 -10.93 22.91 23.02
C VAL A 332 -12.40 22.58 23.13
N ASP A 333 -13.24 23.61 23.22
CA ASP A 333 -14.70 23.55 23.21
C ASP A 333 -15.27 22.90 21.92
N THR A 334 -14.50 22.04 21.24
CA THR A 334 -14.71 21.46 19.92
C THR A 334 -14.69 19.93 19.92
N GLU A 335 -14.43 19.25 21.05
CA GLU A 335 -14.62 17.80 21.12
C GLU A 335 -16.12 17.47 21.06
N THR A 336 -16.51 16.78 20.00
CA THR A 336 -17.87 16.29 19.78
C THR A 336 -17.82 14.78 19.58
N ALA A 337 -18.97 14.13 19.39
CA ALA A 337 -19.00 12.69 19.09
C ALA A 337 -18.09 12.31 17.91
N ASP A 338 -17.93 13.21 16.94
CA ASP A 338 -17.26 13.00 15.65
C ASP A 338 -15.91 13.74 15.51
N SER A 339 -15.57 14.62 16.45
CA SER A 339 -14.35 15.44 16.42
C SER A 339 -13.52 15.27 17.69
N LEU A 340 -12.21 15.07 17.51
CA LEU A 340 -11.21 14.84 18.53
C LEU A 340 -10.07 15.86 18.39
N CYS A 341 -9.30 16.08 19.46
CA CYS A 341 -8.15 16.98 19.46
C CYS A 341 -6.82 16.29 19.85
N CYS A 342 -5.85 16.17 18.94
CA CYS A 342 -4.52 15.67 19.30
C CYS A 342 -3.56 16.81 19.63
N SER A 343 -2.91 16.74 20.78
CA SER A 343 -1.87 17.68 21.19
C SER A 343 -0.49 17.14 20.79
N LEU A 344 0.24 17.94 19.99
CA LEU A 344 1.67 17.74 19.73
C LEU A 344 2.48 18.58 20.71
N HIS A 345 3.27 17.93 21.56
CA HIS A 345 4.10 18.56 22.57
C HIS A 345 5.55 18.54 22.11
N ILE A 346 6.22 19.69 22.07
CA ILE A 346 7.63 19.76 21.71
C ILE A 346 8.46 19.71 22.99
N LEU A 347 9.25 18.64 23.15
CA LEU A 347 10.14 18.50 24.30
C LEU A 347 11.39 19.37 24.11
N PRO A 348 11.77 20.19 25.11
CA PRO A 348 12.95 21.04 25.00
C PRO A 348 14.25 20.25 25.11
N LEU A 349 14.26 19.19 25.93
CA LEU A 349 15.39 18.27 26.08
C LEU A 349 14.90 16.83 26.24
N LEU A 350 15.65 15.89 25.68
CA LEU A 350 15.45 14.46 25.93
C LEU A 350 15.65 14.18 27.43
N GLY A 351 14.74 13.42 28.05
CA GLY A 351 14.78 13.12 29.49
C GLY A 351 13.97 14.07 30.38
N THR A 352 13.51 15.20 29.86
CA THR A 352 12.54 16.06 30.56
C THR A 352 11.12 15.62 30.23
N TRP A 353 10.49 14.82 31.09
CA TRP A 353 9.11 14.38 30.92
C TRP A 353 8.17 15.17 31.83
N PRO A 354 7.07 15.76 31.35
CA PRO A 354 6.18 16.53 32.22
C PRO A 354 5.39 15.60 33.14
N GLU A 355 5.38 15.90 34.45
CA GLU A 355 4.74 15.08 35.50
C GLU A 355 3.24 14.84 35.27
N ALA A 356 2.57 15.77 34.57
CA ALA A 356 1.14 15.68 34.30
C ALA A 356 0.77 14.59 33.27
N PHE A 357 1.75 13.95 32.62
CA PHE A 357 1.54 12.93 31.61
C PHE A 357 2.20 11.61 32.00
N GLN A 358 1.53 10.50 31.69
CA GLN A 358 2.15 9.17 31.80
C GLN A 358 3.38 9.07 30.89
N PRO A 359 4.44 8.33 31.29
CA PRO A 359 5.57 8.04 30.42
C PRO A 359 5.12 7.42 29.08
N PRO A 360 5.86 7.63 27.98
CA PRO A 360 5.42 7.23 26.65
C PRO A 360 5.34 5.71 26.56
N SER A 361 4.15 5.15 26.34
CA SER A 361 3.99 3.71 26.09
C SER A 361 4.43 3.27 24.69
N ILE A 362 4.57 4.23 23.78
CA ILE A 362 5.01 4.04 22.40
C ILE A 362 6.13 5.04 22.10
N ILE A 363 7.27 4.56 21.63
CA ILE A 363 8.39 5.38 21.19
C ILE A 363 8.68 5.04 19.73
N VAL A 364 8.73 6.04 18.87
CA VAL A 364 9.14 5.89 17.47
C VAL A 364 10.40 6.71 17.24
N SER A 365 11.51 6.03 17.10
CA SER A 365 12.80 6.65 16.80
C SER A 365 12.93 6.82 15.28
N CYS A 366 13.06 8.07 14.83
CA CYS A 366 13.26 8.45 13.43
C CYS A 366 14.59 9.18 13.21
N VAL A 367 15.51 9.06 14.17
CA VAL A 367 16.85 9.61 14.05
C VAL A 367 17.72 8.65 13.23
N PRO A 368 18.59 9.15 12.34
CA PRO A 368 19.55 8.30 11.66
C PRO A 368 20.49 7.63 12.67
N GLY A 369 20.88 6.38 12.41
CA GLY A 369 21.83 5.63 13.24
C GLY A 369 23.25 6.20 13.21
N VAL A 370 23.55 7.04 12.21
CA VAL A 370 24.78 7.86 12.14
C VAL A 370 24.42 9.34 12.01
N ALA A 371 24.94 10.16 12.91
CA ALA A 371 24.78 11.61 12.88
C ALA A 371 25.54 12.25 11.70
N GLU A 372 25.22 13.50 11.36
CA GLU A 372 25.86 14.26 10.26
C GLU A 372 27.39 14.37 10.37
N ASN A 373 27.94 14.22 11.58
CA ASN A 373 29.38 14.21 11.85
C ASN A 373 30.02 12.80 11.76
N GLY A 374 29.27 11.78 11.35
CA GLY A 374 29.74 10.40 11.24
C GLY A 374 29.76 9.61 12.56
N ALA A 375 29.33 10.21 13.68
CA ALA A 375 29.25 9.50 14.96
C ALA A 375 27.96 8.66 15.05
N PRO A 376 27.99 7.45 15.63
CA PRO A 376 26.77 6.69 15.88
C PRO A 376 25.83 7.45 16.80
N THR A 377 24.55 7.46 16.47
CA THR A 377 23.50 8.03 17.31
C THR A 377 23.10 6.99 18.35
N ASP A 378 23.55 7.16 19.59
CA ASP A 378 23.17 6.26 20.68
C ASP A 378 21.82 6.68 21.29
N LEU A 379 20.82 5.81 21.17
CA LEU A 379 19.53 5.97 21.83
C LEU A 379 19.49 5.09 23.08
N THR A 380 19.70 5.71 24.24
CA THR A 380 19.53 5.02 25.52
C THR A 380 18.12 5.26 26.06
N LEU A 381 17.34 4.18 26.26
CA LEU A 381 16.06 4.25 26.94
C LEU A 381 16.24 4.21 28.46
N PRO A 382 15.41 4.95 29.25
CA PRO A 382 15.49 4.91 30.71
C PRO A 382 15.26 3.50 31.28
N PRO A 383 16.00 3.06 32.31
CA PRO A 383 15.79 1.76 32.96
C PRO A 383 14.35 1.56 33.45
N ASP A 384 13.71 2.61 33.94
CA ASP A 384 12.32 2.57 34.42
C ASP A 384 11.32 2.26 33.29
N TRP A 385 11.62 2.69 32.05
CA TRP A 385 10.80 2.35 30.89
C TRP A 385 10.96 0.87 30.52
N LEU A 386 12.19 0.37 30.49
CA LEU A 386 12.50 -1.03 30.23
C LEU A 386 11.94 -1.97 31.33
N GLY A 387 11.91 -1.49 32.57
CA GLY A 387 11.37 -2.20 33.73
C GLY A 387 9.86 -2.12 33.90
N SER A 388 9.15 -1.37 33.06
CA SER A 388 7.69 -1.18 33.16
C SER A 388 6.92 -2.49 33.00
N HIS A 389 6.16 -2.89 34.02
CA HIS A 389 5.35 -4.11 34.00
C HIS A 389 4.20 -4.08 32.98
N ASN A 390 3.74 -2.89 32.60
CA ASN A 390 2.72 -2.74 31.57
C ASN A 390 3.33 -2.92 30.16
N GLY A 391 4.66 -2.88 30.04
CA GLY A 391 5.40 -2.93 28.78
C GLY A 391 5.32 -1.62 27.99
N GLY A 392 5.99 -1.60 26.84
CA GLY A 392 5.97 -0.50 25.89
C GLY A 392 6.49 -0.96 24.53
N VAL A 393 6.30 -0.17 23.49
CA VAL A 393 6.81 -0.48 22.14
C VAL A 393 7.80 0.59 21.73
N LEU A 394 9.03 0.17 21.43
CA LEU A 394 9.99 0.97 20.68
C LEU A 394 9.96 0.51 19.22
N VAL A 395 9.76 1.46 18.31
CA VAL A 395 9.95 1.28 16.87
C VAL A 395 11.17 2.09 16.46
N GLU A 396 12.28 1.40 16.23
CA GLU A 396 13.45 2.00 15.59
C GLU A 396 13.29 1.86 14.07
N VAL A 397 13.27 2.99 13.36
CA VAL A 397 13.07 3.00 11.90
C VAL A 397 14.38 3.05 11.13
N CYS A 398 15.49 3.42 11.79
CA CYS A 398 16.81 3.25 11.20
C CYS A 398 17.25 1.80 11.38
N ILE A 399 17.56 1.13 10.28
CA ILE A 399 18.13 -0.22 10.33
C ILE A 399 19.55 -0.09 9.81
N ASP A 400 20.50 0.07 10.72
CA ASP A 400 21.91 -0.08 10.40
C ASP A 400 22.20 -1.59 10.33
N ILE A 401 22.73 -2.06 9.19
CA ILE A 401 23.08 -3.48 8.96
C ILE A 401 24.59 -3.59 8.84
#